data_AF-A0A949LMW0-F1
#
_entry.id   AF-A0A949LMW0-F1
#
_cell.length_a   1.000
_cell.length_b   1.000
_cell.length_c   1.000
_cell.angle_alpha   90.00
_cell.angle_beta   90.00
_cell.angle_gamma   90.00
#
_symmetry.space_group_name_H-M   'P 1'
#
loop_
_entity.id
_entity.type
_entity.pdbx_description
1 polymer ?
#
loop_
_entity_poly.entity_id
_entity_poly.type
_entity_poly.pdbx_seq_one_letter_code
_entity_poly.pdbx_strand_id
1 'polypeptide(L)'
;MQIDLLASRGGEVGLLASSAFSSDVSGVIFDVAERSLTLEFGASMDSMKLNCPVGEDMVPFLKAREQIHACCIEKGRMIFAKQVPLVTVSHDEDDVAGTGSGLPPGVSGVMAWLKKVTSGQTIHRDNLGDTSSNGGIIHREGLSAATLQAAPQLAKVLVQEQAMVQKSQLQNQPRMAPPSLGPGATSPMPGLGNLMPRTPRGGSTSGGEGDE
;
A
#
# COMPACT_ATOMS: atom_id res chain seq x y z
N MET A 1 14.69 2.21 21.85
CA MET A 1 13.95 2.06 20.59
C MET A 1 14.67 1.07 19.69
N GLN A 2 13.89 0.13 19.16
CA GLN A 2 14.30 -0.79 18.11
C GLN A 2 13.34 -0.63 16.93
N ILE A 3 13.86 -0.69 15.71
CA ILE A 3 13.05 -0.68 14.49
C ILE A 3 13.51 -1.82 13.60
N ASP A 4 12.56 -2.63 13.17
CA ASP A 4 12.78 -3.67 12.19
C ASP A 4 12.09 -3.31 10.86
N LEU A 5 12.79 -3.56 9.75
CA LEU A 5 12.23 -3.62 8.41
C LEU A 5 11.68 -5.02 8.18
N LEU A 6 10.42 -5.11 7.78
CA LEU A 6 9.72 -6.35 7.54
C LEU A 6 9.29 -6.42 6.07
N ALA A 7 9.34 -7.62 5.50
CA ALA A 7 8.83 -7.88 4.17
C ALA A 7 7.81 -9.03 4.19
N SER A 8 6.72 -8.85 3.43
CA SER A 8 5.70 -9.87 3.23
C SER A 8 6.01 -10.72 2.01
N ARG A 9 5.41 -11.91 1.94
CA ARG A 9 5.49 -12.77 0.75
C ARG A 9 4.98 -12.09 -0.53
N GLY A 10 4.08 -11.11 -0.40
CA GLY A 10 3.56 -10.30 -1.51
C GLY A 10 4.52 -9.18 -1.94
N GLY A 11 5.70 -9.09 -1.31
CA GLY A 11 6.68 -8.03 -1.53
C GLY A 11 6.27 -6.68 -0.96
N GLU A 12 5.35 -6.65 0.00
CA GLU A 12 4.99 -5.42 0.74
C GLU A 12 5.99 -5.22 1.87
N VAL A 13 6.40 -3.98 2.10
CA VAL A 13 7.40 -3.62 3.11
C VAL A 13 6.82 -2.76 4.21
N GLY A 14 7.41 -2.83 5.39
CA GLY A 14 7.01 -1.99 6.50
C GLY A 14 8.01 -1.95 7.64
N LEU A 15 7.91 -0.88 8.42
CA LEU A 15 8.68 -0.61 9.60
C LEU A 15 7.85 -0.95 10.83
N LEU A 16 8.46 -1.71 11.73
CA LEU A 16 7.91 -2.02 13.03
C LEU A 16 8.82 -1.46 14.11
N ALA A 17 8.30 -0.52 14.89
CA ALA A 17 9.00 0.06 16.04
C ALA A 17 8.49 -0.55 17.36
N SER A 18 9.41 -0.72 18.32
CA SER A 18 9.12 -1.23 19.68
C SER A 18 8.65 -0.14 20.66
N SER A 19 8.66 1.12 20.25
CA SER A 19 8.30 2.27 21.06
C SER A 19 7.82 3.41 20.16
N ALA A 20 6.96 4.27 20.69
CA ALA A 20 6.43 5.41 19.94
C ALA A 20 7.56 6.33 19.46
N PHE A 21 7.39 6.89 18.27
CA PHE A 21 8.24 7.95 17.74
C PHE A 21 8.00 9.25 18.51
N SER A 22 8.99 10.14 18.51
CA SER A 22 8.85 11.49 19.08
C SER A 22 7.81 12.33 18.34
N SER A 23 7.54 12.01 17.08
CA SER A 23 6.63 12.71 16.18
C SER A 23 6.04 11.76 15.13
N ASP A 24 4.99 12.18 14.46
CA ASP A 24 4.33 11.39 13.42
C ASP A 24 5.20 11.27 12.16
N VAL A 25 5.58 10.04 11.80
CA VAL A 25 6.38 9.75 10.59
C VAL A 25 5.62 10.19 9.34
N SER A 26 6.07 11.18 8.57
CA SER A 26 5.39 11.63 7.35
C SER A 26 5.83 10.88 6.10
N GLY A 27 7.06 10.37 6.09
CA GLY A 27 7.68 9.72 4.93
C GLY A 27 8.91 8.93 5.33
N VAL A 28 9.37 8.10 4.39
CA VAL A 28 10.61 7.33 4.52
C VAL A 28 11.42 7.54 3.25
N ILE A 29 12.70 7.83 3.41
CA ILE A 29 13.66 7.95 2.32
C ILE A 29 14.58 6.74 2.38
N PHE A 30 14.73 6.04 1.26
CA PHE A 30 15.69 4.97 1.07
C PHE A 30 16.81 5.45 0.15
N ASP A 31 18.01 5.61 0.70
CA ASP A 31 19.22 5.87 -0.07
C ASP A 31 19.81 4.53 -0.52
N VAL A 32 19.79 4.28 -1.83
CA VAL A 32 20.26 3.01 -2.42
C VAL A 32 21.78 2.89 -2.32
N ALA A 33 22.50 4.00 -2.47
CA ALA A 33 23.97 4.02 -2.46
C ALA A 33 24.51 3.74 -1.06
N GLU A 34 23.92 4.39 -0.05
CA GLU A 34 24.30 4.19 1.36
C GLU A 34 23.63 2.97 2.00
N ARG A 35 22.64 2.36 1.33
CA ARG A 35 21.74 1.34 1.88
C ARG A 35 21.15 1.77 3.21
N SER A 36 20.77 3.04 3.32
CA SER A 36 20.31 3.64 4.56
C SER A 36 18.86 4.11 4.44
N LEU A 37 18.12 4.01 5.55
CA LEU A 37 16.76 4.50 5.66
C LEU A 37 16.73 5.73 6.54
N THR A 38 15.96 6.74 6.14
CA THR A 38 15.72 7.96 6.91
C THR A 38 14.23 8.16 7.08
N LEU A 39 13.79 8.37 8.32
CA LEU A 39 12.41 8.73 8.65
C LEU A 39 12.27 10.25 8.64
N GLU A 40 11.21 10.75 8.04
CA GLU A 40 10.84 12.16 8.10
C GLU A 40 9.65 12.36 9.04
N PHE A 41 9.64 13.46 9.80
CA PHE A 41 8.57 13.78 10.74
C PHE A 41 7.86 15.08 10.34
N GLY A 42 6.61 14.96 9.89
CA GLY A 42 5.90 16.07 9.24
C GLY A 42 5.59 17.24 10.16
N ALA A 43 5.41 16.99 11.47
CA ALA A 43 5.06 18.04 12.43
C ALA A 43 6.26 18.88 12.89
N SER A 44 7.48 18.32 12.86
CA SER A 44 8.68 18.98 13.39
C SER A 44 9.71 19.36 12.32
N MET A 45 9.54 18.86 11.08
CA MET A 45 10.56 18.91 10.02
C MET A 45 11.89 18.24 10.41
N ASP A 46 11.88 17.41 11.45
CA ASP A 46 13.03 16.62 11.82
C ASP A 46 13.14 15.38 10.93
N SER A 47 14.35 14.83 10.85
CA SER A 47 14.60 13.53 10.27
C SER A 47 15.43 12.65 11.20
N MET A 48 15.25 11.35 11.07
CA MET A 48 16.00 10.35 11.83
C MET A 48 16.58 9.31 10.87
N LYS A 49 17.90 9.34 10.72
CA LYS A 49 18.64 8.32 9.98
C LYS A 49 18.75 7.05 10.83
N LEU A 50 18.35 5.93 10.25
CA LEU A 50 18.39 4.63 10.90
C LEU A 50 19.82 4.07 10.85
N ASN A 51 20.26 3.46 11.94
CA ASN A 51 21.68 3.22 12.18
C ASN A 51 22.21 1.86 11.73
N CYS A 52 21.36 1.00 11.15
CA CYS A 52 21.79 -0.28 10.57
C CYS A 52 21.49 -0.29 9.06
N PRO A 53 22.45 -0.74 8.22
CA PRO A 53 22.28 -0.77 6.78
C PRO A 53 21.25 -1.83 6.37
N VAL A 54 20.53 -1.55 5.29
CA VAL A 54 19.57 -2.46 4.67
C VAL A 54 20.31 -3.60 3.98
N GLY A 55 19.84 -4.83 4.22
CA GLY A 55 20.36 -6.04 3.61
C GLY A 55 20.04 -6.11 2.11
N GLU A 56 20.89 -6.79 1.33
CA GLU A 56 20.73 -6.91 -0.13
C GLU A 56 19.42 -7.61 -0.53
N ASP A 57 18.94 -8.51 0.32
CA ASP A 57 17.67 -9.20 0.17
C ASP A 57 16.47 -8.26 0.30
N MET A 58 16.60 -7.16 1.03
CA MET A 58 15.52 -6.20 1.28
C MET A 58 15.43 -5.10 0.21
N VAL A 59 16.54 -4.80 -0.48
CA VAL A 59 16.62 -3.74 -1.50
C VAL A 59 15.59 -3.88 -2.63
N PRO A 60 15.38 -5.06 -3.24
CA PRO A 60 14.39 -5.21 -4.31
C PRO A 60 12.96 -4.88 -3.85
N PHE A 61 12.63 -5.17 -2.59
CA PHE A 61 11.32 -4.88 -2.05
C PHE A 61 11.10 -3.39 -1.81
N LEU A 62 12.14 -2.65 -1.40
CA LEU A 62 12.07 -1.20 -1.23
C LEU A 62 11.97 -0.49 -2.57
N LYS A 63 12.77 -0.89 -3.58
CA LYS A 63 12.73 -0.29 -4.93
C LYS A 63 11.39 -0.50 -5.64
N ALA A 64 10.74 -1.64 -5.40
CA ALA A 64 9.47 -1.97 -6.05
C ALA A 64 8.25 -1.20 -5.51
N ARG A 65 8.41 -0.32 -4.51
CA ARG A 65 7.30 0.28 -3.77
C ARG A 65 7.46 1.79 -3.62
N GLU A 66 6.34 2.49 -3.74
CA GLU A 66 6.23 3.93 -3.47
C GLU A 66 5.71 4.23 -2.06
N GLN A 67 5.32 3.19 -1.32
CA GLN A 67 4.73 3.29 0.00
C GLN A 67 5.24 2.19 0.92
N ILE A 68 5.36 2.52 2.20
CA ILE A 68 5.81 1.62 3.25
C ILE A 68 4.85 1.70 4.43
N HIS A 69 4.56 0.57 5.06
CA HIS A 69 3.79 0.57 6.30
C HIS A 69 4.68 1.05 7.44
N ALA A 70 4.22 1.97 8.26
CA ALA A 70 4.90 2.38 9.48
C ALA A 70 4.00 2.07 10.66
N CYS A 71 4.48 1.25 11.59
CA CYS A 71 3.71 0.89 12.77
C CYS A 71 4.59 0.80 14.02
N CYS A 72 3.94 1.00 15.16
CA CYS A 72 4.55 0.92 16.48
C CYS A 72 3.74 -0.04 17.33
N ILE A 73 4.44 -0.98 17.96
CA ILE A 73 3.86 -1.91 18.93
C ILE A 73 4.53 -1.66 20.28
N GLU A 74 3.71 -1.51 21.31
CA GLU A 74 4.16 -1.39 22.68
C GLU A 74 3.30 -2.30 23.56
N LYS A 75 3.93 -3.21 24.31
CA LYS A 75 3.25 -4.13 25.25
C LYS A 75 2.13 -4.94 24.58
N GLY A 76 2.39 -5.47 23.38
CA GLY A 76 1.41 -6.27 22.64
C GLY A 76 0.27 -5.47 21.99
N ARG A 77 0.32 -4.13 22.04
CA ARG A 77 -0.70 -3.27 21.45
C ARG A 77 -0.11 -2.41 20.35
N MET A 78 -0.83 -2.33 19.24
CA MET A 78 -0.49 -1.39 18.18
C MET A 78 -0.88 0.02 18.65
N ILE A 79 0.13 0.86 18.87
CA ILE A 79 -0.04 2.24 19.31
C ILE A 79 -0.31 3.15 18.12
N PHE A 80 0.34 2.85 17.00
CA PHE A 80 0.24 3.60 15.76
C PHE A 80 0.41 2.67 14.57
N ALA A 81 -0.34 2.94 13.50
CA ALA A 81 -0.20 2.29 12.20
C ALA A 81 -0.71 3.19 11.10
N LYS A 82 0.13 3.43 10.10
CA LYS A 82 -0.26 4.08 8.86
C LYS A 82 0.62 3.63 7.72
N GLN A 83 0.24 4.03 6.51
CA GLN A 83 1.07 3.90 5.33
C GLN A 83 1.63 5.28 5.00
N VAL A 84 2.93 5.34 4.72
CA VAL A 84 3.64 6.58 4.39
C VAL A 84 4.34 6.43 3.04
N PRO A 85 4.59 7.53 2.31
CA PRO A 85 5.40 7.50 1.11
C PRO A 85 6.80 6.95 1.39
N LEU A 86 7.29 6.14 0.45
CA LEU A 86 8.67 5.68 0.37
C LEU A 86 9.31 6.33 -0.85
N VAL A 87 10.29 7.18 -0.62
CA VAL A 87 11.08 7.83 -1.68
C VAL A 87 12.39 7.09 -1.80
N THR A 88 12.68 6.58 -3.00
CA THR A 88 13.98 5.96 -3.28
C THR A 88 14.87 6.99 -3.94
N VAL A 89 16.07 7.17 -3.40
CA VAL A 89 17.13 8.02 -3.96
C VAL A 89 18.21 7.11 -4.51
N SER A 90 18.35 7.11 -5.84
CA SER A 90 19.40 6.41 -6.56
C SER A 90 20.08 7.35 -7.55
N HIS A 91 21.36 7.11 -7.81
CA HIS A 91 22.14 7.85 -8.81
C HIS A 91 22.08 7.22 -10.20
N ASP A 92 21.50 6.02 -10.31
CA ASP A 92 21.38 5.29 -11.57
C ASP A 92 20.09 5.68 -12.30
N GLU A 93 20.21 6.11 -13.55
CA GLU A 93 19.08 6.56 -14.40
C GLU A 93 18.11 5.42 -14.79
N ASP A 94 18.47 4.16 -14.50
CA ASP A 94 17.68 2.96 -14.84
C ASP A 94 16.72 2.49 -13.72
N ASP A 95 16.68 3.20 -12.58
CA ASP A 95 15.75 2.85 -11.49
C ASP A 95 14.34 3.39 -11.76
N VAL A 96 13.58 2.65 -12.56
CA VAL A 96 12.14 2.86 -12.71
C VAL A 96 11.46 2.56 -11.37
N ALA A 97 10.95 3.62 -10.72
CA ALA A 97 10.11 3.50 -9.53
C ALA A 97 8.92 2.55 -9.79
N GLY A 98 8.74 1.56 -8.90
CA GLY A 98 7.76 0.49 -9.10
C GLY A 98 6.31 0.97 -9.12
N THR A 99 5.51 0.43 -10.05
CA THR A 99 4.07 0.67 -10.24
C THR A 99 3.18 -0.01 -9.18
N GLY A 100 3.59 0.06 -7.91
CA GLY A 100 2.95 -0.66 -6.81
C GLY A 100 1.49 -0.27 -6.60
N SER A 101 0.57 -1.22 -6.90
CA SER A 101 -0.86 -1.12 -6.58
C SER A 101 -1.07 -0.74 -5.11
N GLY A 102 -1.67 0.44 -4.90
CA GLY A 102 -1.99 0.98 -3.58
C GLY A 102 -2.98 0.09 -2.85
N LEU A 103 -2.53 -0.52 -1.75
CA LEU A 103 -3.45 -1.05 -0.75
C LEU A 103 -4.26 0.09 -0.12
N PRO A 104 -5.44 -0.23 0.46
CA PRO A 104 -6.19 0.78 1.19
C PRO A 104 -5.31 1.35 2.31
N PRO A 105 -5.10 2.68 2.34
CA PRO A 105 -4.38 3.31 3.42
C PRO A 105 -5.15 3.07 4.71
N GLY A 106 -4.43 2.78 5.80
CA GLY A 106 -5.06 2.69 7.12
C GLY A 106 -4.63 1.52 7.98
N VAL A 107 -5.24 1.46 9.17
CA VAL A 107 -4.91 0.49 10.23
C VAL A 107 -5.25 -0.94 9.78
N SER A 108 -6.35 -1.11 9.05
CA SER A 108 -6.78 -2.42 8.55
C SER A 108 -5.76 -3.04 7.58
N GLY A 109 -5.21 -2.22 6.67
CA GLY A 109 -4.19 -2.64 5.71
C GLY A 109 -2.91 -3.12 6.40
N VAL A 110 -2.43 -2.36 7.39
CA VAL A 110 -1.24 -2.71 8.17
C VAL A 110 -1.42 -4.02 8.94
N MET A 111 -2.59 -4.23 9.56
CA MET A 111 -2.88 -5.48 10.28
C MET A 111 -2.93 -6.69 9.33
N ALA A 112 -3.49 -6.52 8.13
CA ALA A 112 -3.51 -7.57 7.12
C ALA A 112 -2.11 -7.87 6.56
N TRP A 113 -1.28 -6.84 6.39
CA TRP A 113 0.11 -6.95 5.97
C TRP A 113 0.95 -7.71 7.01
N LEU A 114 0.86 -7.35 8.30
CA LEU A 114 1.60 -8.01 9.38
C LEU A 114 1.36 -9.53 9.45
N LYS A 115 0.16 -10.00 9.08
CA LYS A 115 -0.17 -11.43 9.00
C LYS A 115 0.58 -12.18 7.89
N LYS A 116 1.09 -11.46 6.88
CA LYS A 116 1.78 -12.01 5.70
C LYS A 116 3.29 -11.82 5.76
N VAL A 117 3.82 -11.18 6.81
CA VAL A 117 5.26 -10.96 6.99
C VAL A 117 5.97 -12.30 7.07
N THR A 118 7.04 -12.45 6.29
CA THR A 118 7.84 -13.68 6.21
C THR A 118 9.29 -13.48 6.59
N SER A 119 9.80 -12.25 6.48
CA SER A 119 11.18 -11.90 6.81
C SER A 119 11.23 -10.56 7.54
N GLY A 120 12.29 -10.38 8.31
CA GLY A 120 12.54 -9.16 9.07
C GLY A 120 14.02 -8.93 9.28
N GLN A 121 14.42 -7.67 9.27
CA GLN A 121 15.78 -7.20 9.50
C GLN A 121 15.76 -6.03 10.49
N THR A 122 16.61 -6.04 11.51
CA THR A 122 16.76 -4.85 12.36
C THR A 122 17.51 -3.74 11.61
N ILE A 123 16.88 -2.57 11.53
CA ILE A 123 17.41 -1.38 10.85
C ILE A 123 17.75 -0.24 11.82
N HIS A 124 17.29 -0.31 13.07
CA HIS A 124 17.67 0.66 14.11
C HIS A 124 17.77 0.03 15.50
N ARG A 125 18.79 0.43 16.27
CA ARG A 125 18.95 0.10 17.69
C ARG A 125 19.54 1.27 18.47
N ASP A 126 18.92 1.64 19.58
CA ASP A 126 19.51 2.67 20.46
C ASP A 126 20.79 2.18 21.17
N ASN A 127 20.91 0.87 21.43
CA ASN A 127 22.07 0.29 22.09
C ASN A 127 22.69 -0.81 21.22
N LEU A 128 23.76 -0.46 20.49
CA LEU A 128 24.49 -1.38 19.61
C LEU A 128 25.27 -2.46 20.39
N GLY A 129 25.51 -2.27 21.69
CA GLY A 129 26.27 -3.20 22.54
C GLY A 129 25.45 -4.34 23.12
N ASP A 130 24.12 -4.29 23.04
CA ASP A 130 23.25 -5.34 23.57
C ASP A 130 22.96 -6.42 22.50
N THR A 131 23.78 -7.47 22.51
CA THR A 131 23.64 -8.64 21.63
C THR A 131 22.52 -9.59 22.06
N SER A 132 21.94 -9.43 23.26
CA SER A 132 20.80 -10.24 23.70
C SER A 132 19.50 -9.87 22.97
N SER A 133 19.46 -8.67 22.37
CA SER A 133 18.32 -8.13 21.61
C SER A 133 18.36 -8.48 20.11
N ASN A 134 19.21 -9.42 19.68
CA ASN A 134 19.41 -9.78 18.28
C ASN A 134 18.20 -10.42 17.57
N GLY A 135 17.16 -10.81 18.32
CA GLY A 135 16.03 -11.57 17.78
C GLY A 135 15.03 -10.79 16.91
N GLY A 136 15.12 -9.47 16.79
CA GLY A 136 14.02 -8.70 16.19
C GLY A 136 12.77 -8.68 17.10
N ILE A 137 11.92 -7.68 16.92
CA ILE A 137 10.72 -7.41 17.69
C ILE A 137 9.74 -8.58 17.59
N ILE A 138 9.58 -9.17 16.40
CA ILE A 138 8.66 -10.31 16.18
C ILE A 138 9.07 -11.52 17.02
N HIS A 139 10.35 -11.89 17.03
CA HIS A 139 10.79 -13.08 17.78
C HIS A 139 10.93 -12.80 19.29
N ARG A 140 11.31 -11.58 19.68
CA ARG A 140 11.49 -11.22 21.10
C ARG A 140 10.18 -11.08 21.85
N GLU A 141 9.22 -10.39 21.26
CA GLU A 141 7.92 -10.14 21.91
C GLU A 141 6.89 -11.22 21.59
N GLY A 142 7.23 -12.23 20.78
CA GLY A 142 6.31 -13.31 20.40
C GLY A 142 5.06 -12.77 19.67
N LEU A 143 5.21 -11.64 18.99
CA LEU A 143 4.11 -10.89 18.39
C LEU A 143 3.64 -11.59 17.12
N SER A 144 2.67 -12.49 17.28
CA SER A 144 1.84 -12.91 16.16
C SER A 144 0.83 -11.80 15.84
N ALA A 145 0.48 -11.62 14.57
CA ALA A 145 -0.57 -10.68 14.19
C ALA A 145 -1.97 -11.07 14.75
N ALA A 146 -2.13 -12.29 15.28
CA ALA A 146 -3.32 -12.71 16.01
C ALA A 146 -3.34 -12.23 17.48
N THR A 147 -2.17 -12.04 18.09
CA THR A 147 -2.03 -11.51 19.46
C THR A 147 -2.08 -9.98 19.50
N LEU A 148 -1.94 -9.32 18.36
CA LEU A 148 -1.88 -7.87 18.28
C LEU A 148 -3.27 -7.22 18.39
N GLN A 149 -3.45 -6.40 19.43
CA GLN A 149 -4.68 -5.63 19.63
C GLN A 149 -4.46 -4.18 19.22
N ALA A 150 -5.43 -3.60 18.51
CA ALA A 150 -5.42 -2.17 18.21
C ALA A 150 -5.67 -1.36 19.50
N ALA A 151 -4.92 -0.28 19.72
CA ALA A 151 -5.21 0.65 20.81
C ALA A 151 -6.60 1.29 20.63
N PRO A 152 -7.28 1.73 21.71
CA PRO A 152 -8.66 2.23 21.64
C PRO A 152 -8.87 3.37 20.63
N GLN A 153 -7.88 4.26 20.47
CA GLN A 153 -7.90 5.33 19.48
C GLN A 153 -7.83 4.81 18.05
N LEU A 154 -7.00 3.79 17.79
CA LEU A 154 -6.90 3.17 16.46
C LEU A 154 -8.10 2.28 16.16
N ALA A 155 -8.70 1.65 17.17
CA ALA A 155 -9.92 0.86 17.01
C ALA A 155 -11.08 1.72 16.50
N LYS A 156 -11.19 2.97 16.96
CA LYS A 156 -12.17 3.93 16.42
C LYS A 156 -11.93 4.23 14.94
N VAL A 157 -10.67 4.46 14.56
CA VAL A 157 -10.28 4.69 13.16
C VAL A 157 -10.58 3.46 12.31
N LEU A 158 -10.25 2.26 12.80
CA LEU A 158 -10.53 0.99 12.13
C LEU A 158 -12.03 0.80 11.86
N VAL A 159 -12.89 1.04 12.86
CA VAL A 159 -14.35 0.95 12.70
C VAL A 159 -14.86 1.97 11.69
N GLN A 160 -14.32 3.19 11.73
CA GLN A 160 -14.68 4.25 10.79
C GLN A 160 -14.26 3.90 9.35
N GLU A 161 -13.04 3.39 9.16
CA GLU A 161 -12.54 2.89 7.87
C GLU A 161 -13.43 1.78 7.32
N GLN A 162 -13.78 0.78 8.15
CA GLN A 162 -14.64 -0.32 7.74
C GLN A 162 -16.05 0.16 7.33
N ALA A 163 -16.63 1.11 8.07
CA ALA A 163 -17.92 1.69 7.72
C ALA A 163 -17.86 2.45 6.39
N MET A 164 -16.77 3.15 6.10
CA MET A 164 -16.58 3.88 4.85
C MET A 164 -16.44 2.93 3.65
N VAL A 165 -15.65 1.86 3.78
CA VAL A 165 -15.47 0.85 2.73
C VAL A 165 -16.80 0.15 2.41
N GLN A 166 -17.58 -0.22 3.42
CA GLN A 166 -18.89 -0.85 3.22
C GLN A 166 -19.86 0.10 2.51
N LYS A 167 -19.86 1.39 2.85
CA LYS A 167 -20.68 2.41 2.19
C LYS A 167 -20.29 2.59 0.71
N SER A 168 -19.00 2.59 0.39
CA SER A 168 -18.51 2.68 -0.99
C SER A 168 -18.94 1.48 -1.84
N GLN A 169 -18.90 0.27 -1.29
CA GLN A 169 -19.32 -0.94 -2.00
C GLN A 169 -20.84 -0.97 -2.29
N LEU A 170 -21.67 -0.43 -1.39
CA LEU A 170 -23.11 -0.31 -1.62
C LEU A 170 -23.46 0.75 -2.68
N GLN A 171 -22.63 1.79 -2.83
CA GLN A 171 -22.87 2.85 -3.82
C GLN A 171 -22.44 2.45 -5.25
N ASN A 172 -21.50 1.52 -5.38
CA ASN A 172 -21.08 0.93 -6.65
C ASN A 172 -21.87 -0.32 -7.07
N GLN A 173 -22.96 -0.68 -6.37
CA GLN A 173 -23.85 -1.69 -6.91
C GLN A 173 -24.54 -1.15 -8.16
N PRO A 174 -24.52 -1.88 -9.29
CA PRO A 174 -25.27 -1.50 -10.47
C PRO A 174 -26.73 -1.35 -10.06
N ARG A 175 -27.31 -0.17 -10.32
CA ARG A 175 -28.74 0.08 -10.14
C ARG A 175 -29.48 -1.00 -10.92
N MET A 176 -29.94 -2.05 -10.24
CA MET A 176 -30.88 -2.99 -10.84
C MET A 176 -32.13 -2.17 -11.17
N ALA A 177 -32.41 -2.07 -12.46
CA ALA A 177 -33.65 -1.48 -12.95
C ALA A 177 -34.82 -2.14 -12.21
N PRO A 178 -35.81 -1.37 -11.73
CA PRO A 178 -36.92 -1.93 -10.98
C PRO A 178 -37.63 -3.00 -11.83
N PRO A 179 -38.10 -4.09 -11.21
CA PRO A 179 -38.85 -5.12 -11.91
C PRO A 179 -40.13 -4.51 -12.47
N SER A 180 -40.19 -4.41 -13.79
CA SER A 180 -41.40 -4.09 -14.54
C SER A 180 -42.42 -5.21 -14.35
N LEU A 181 -43.43 -4.95 -13.52
CA LEU A 181 -44.66 -5.75 -13.44
C LEU A 181 -45.60 -5.26 -14.55
N GLY A 182 -45.86 -6.12 -15.56
CA GLY A 182 -46.80 -5.88 -16.67
C GLY A 182 -48.26 -5.69 -16.22
N PRO A 183 -49.25 -5.48 -17.13
CA PRO A 183 -49.55 -6.45 -18.21
C PRO A 183 -50.14 -5.89 -19.53
N GLY A 184 -50.01 -6.69 -20.61
CA GLY A 184 -51.07 -7.00 -21.59
C GLY A 184 -51.69 -5.92 -22.52
N ALA A 185 -51.48 -6.12 -23.83
CA ALA A 185 -52.40 -5.89 -24.97
C ALA A 185 -52.76 -4.41 -25.31
N THR A 186 -52.87 -3.89 -26.54
CA THR A 186 -53.26 -4.41 -27.86
C THR A 186 -52.81 -3.43 -28.98
N SER A 187 -52.31 -3.99 -30.09
CA SER A 187 -52.56 -3.58 -31.49
C SER A 187 -51.99 -2.28 -32.12
N PRO A 188 -51.80 -2.29 -33.47
CA PRO A 188 -50.84 -1.46 -34.19
C PRO A 188 -51.48 -0.27 -34.91
N MET A 189 -50.70 0.76 -35.25
CA MET A 189 -51.04 1.65 -36.36
C MET A 189 -49.80 2.29 -37.01
N PRO A 190 -49.93 2.67 -38.29
CA PRO A 190 -48.84 2.80 -39.24
C PRO A 190 -48.48 4.27 -39.54
N GLY A 191 -47.29 4.47 -40.09
CA GLY A 191 -47.13 5.41 -41.19
C GLY A 191 -46.25 6.63 -40.95
N LEU A 192 -45.30 6.73 -41.89
CA LEU A 192 -44.83 7.93 -42.60
C LEU A 192 -43.62 8.73 -42.05
N GLY A 193 -42.62 8.84 -42.93
CA GLY A 193 -41.53 9.82 -42.89
C GLY A 193 -40.15 9.18 -42.84
N ASN A 194 -39.73 8.39 -43.83
CA ASN A 194 -39.13 8.84 -45.10
C ASN A 194 -37.77 9.55 -44.91
N LEU A 195 -36.67 8.92 -45.38
CA LEU A 195 -35.69 9.42 -46.36
C LEU A 195 -34.34 8.68 -46.22
N MET A 196 -33.99 7.90 -47.24
CA MET A 196 -32.64 7.42 -47.51
C MET A 196 -31.69 8.60 -47.83
N PRO A 197 -30.36 8.40 -47.90
CA PRO A 197 -29.80 8.09 -49.22
C PRO A 197 -28.66 7.05 -49.24
N ARG A 198 -28.42 6.59 -50.47
CA ARG A 198 -27.42 5.64 -50.98
C ARG A 198 -25.93 5.98 -50.66
N THR A 199 -25.13 4.91 -50.58
CA THR A 199 -23.68 4.75 -50.87
C THR A 199 -23.22 5.48 -52.16
N PRO A 200 -21.91 5.85 -52.39
CA PRO A 200 -20.78 4.89 -52.43
C PRO A 200 -19.31 5.40 -52.23
N ARG A 201 -18.35 4.45 -52.25
CA ARG A 201 -17.02 4.49 -52.93
C ARG A 201 -15.73 4.90 -52.17
N GLY A 202 -14.70 4.03 -52.31
CA GLY A 202 -13.24 4.31 -52.28
C GLY A 202 -12.55 3.79 -51.01
N GLY A 203 -11.44 3.03 -51.00
CA GLY A 203 -10.42 2.73 -52.00
C GLY A 203 -9.04 3.24 -51.54
N SER A 204 -8.15 2.34 -51.05
CA SER A 204 -6.67 2.43 -50.95
C SER A 204 -6.21 1.28 -50.01
N THR A 205 -5.35 0.30 -50.29
CA THR A 205 -4.05 0.12 -51.00
C THR A 205 -2.84 0.79 -50.35
N SER A 206 -2.00 -0.04 -49.70
CA SER A 206 -0.51 -0.03 -49.58
C SER A 206 -0.16 -0.67 -48.21
N GLY A 207 0.70 -1.67 -48.05
CA GLY A 207 1.83 -2.12 -48.85
C GLY A 207 3.13 -1.60 -48.24
N GLY A 208 3.90 -2.45 -47.55
CA GLY A 208 5.24 -2.10 -47.06
C GLY A 208 5.75 -2.94 -45.89
N GLU A 209 5.96 -4.24 -46.10
CA GLU A 209 6.98 -5.00 -45.36
C GLU A 209 8.34 -4.69 -46.00
N GLY A 210 9.30 -4.23 -45.20
CA GLY A 210 10.68 -4.03 -45.60
C GLY A 210 11.56 -5.00 -44.80
N ASP A 211 12.11 -5.98 -45.51
CA ASP A 211 13.33 -6.71 -45.18
C ASP A 211 14.52 -5.75 -45.33
N GLU A 212 15.31 -5.59 -44.27
CA GLU A 212 16.80 -5.61 -44.25
C GLU A 212 17.29 -5.62 -42.80
#